data_AF-J9EI19-F1
#
_entry.id   AF-J9EI19-F1
#
_cell.length_a   1.000
_cell.length_b   1.000
_cell.length_c   1.000
_cell.angle_alpha   90.00
_cell.angle_beta   90.00
_cell.angle_gamma   90.00
#
_symmetry.space_group_name_H-M   'P 1'
#
loop_
_entity.id
_entity.type
_entity.pdbx_description
1 polymer ?
#
loop_
_entity_poly.entity_id
_entity_poly.type
_entity_poly.pdbx_seq_one_letter_code
_entity_poly.pdbx_strand_id
1 'polypeptide(L)'
;MQCAKRVSTAIRLAIYRAKTAVVPVRRAYWHTGHGLPHTIPCKIMVRYCDVRVTLYPAPRGTGVSAPPIVQKLLHLGGIQDCYTSASSYRTLGPVAKATFLAIQRAYLFESKSGKIDVDNAFRS
;
A
#
# COMPACT_ATOMS: atom_id res chain seq x y z
N MET A 1 6.71 13.48 4.85
CA MET A 1 6.97 14.12 6.15
C MET A 1 7.55 15.50 5.88
N GLN A 2 7.10 16.52 6.61
CA GLN A 2 7.60 17.88 6.46
C GLN A 2 7.87 18.53 7.81
N CYS A 3 8.97 19.27 7.86
CA CYS A 3 9.39 20.02 9.04
C CYS A 3 9.28 21.51 8.73
N ALA A 4 8.66 22.27 9.62
CA ALA A 4 8.61 23.72 9.53
C ALA A 4 8.61 24.30 10.95
N LYS A 5 8.96 25.59 11.07
CA LYS A 5 9.06 26.29 12.35
C LYS A 5 7.71 26.46 13.07
N ARG A 6 6.59 26.36 12.35
CA ARG A 6 5.22 26.42 12.89
C ARG A 6 4.44 25.18 12.48
N VAL A 7 3.57 24.71 13.38
CA VAL A 7 2.78 23.49 13.15
C VAL A 7 1.80 23.66 11.98
N SER A 8 1.12 24.81 11.89
CA SER A 8 0.13 25.07 10.84
C SER A 8 0.75 25.05 9.43
N THR A 9 1.95 25.59 9.28
CA THR A 9 2.67 25.56 8.00
C THR A 9 3.19 24.16 7.67
N ALA A 10 3.69 23.41 8.66
CA ALA A 10 4.11 22.02 8.48
C ALA A 10 2.95 21.14 7.99
N ILE A 11 1.75 21.29 8.56
CA ILE A 11 0.55 20.53 8.15
C ILE A 11 0.15 20.87 6.71
N ARG A 12 0.06 22.16 6.36
CA ARG A 12 -0.29 22.59 5.00
C ARG A 12 0.69 22.05 3.96
N LEU A 13 1.99 22.12 4.24
CA LEU A 13 3.03 21.61 3.35
C LEU A 13 3.03 20.08 3.27
N ALA A 14 2.72 19.40 4.38
CA ALA A 14 2.57 17.94 4.40
C ALA A 14 1.38 17.49 3.53
N ILE A 15 0.24 18.16 3.61
CA ILE A 15 -0.93 17.89 2.77
C ILE A 15 -0.60 18.14 1.30
N TYR A 16 0.02 19.28 0.98
CA TYR A 16 0.45 19.58 -0.40
C TYR A 16 1.34 18.48 -0.96
N ARG A 17 2.36 18.04 -0.21
CA ARG A 17 3.24 16.95 -0.63
C ARG A 17 2.54 15.60 -0.76
N ALA A 18 1.58 15.32 0.11
CA ALA A 18 0.78 14.10 0.01
C ALA A 18 -0.02 14.08 -1.29
N LYS A 19 -0.64 15.21 -1.67
CA LYS A 19 -1.39 15.35 -2.93
C LYS A 19 -0.51 15.15 -4.16
N THR A 20 0.72 15.68 -4.16
CA THR A 20 1.64 15.50 -5.30
C THR A 20 2.24 14.09 -5.38
N ALA A 21 2.23 13.34 -4.28
CA ALA A 21 2.88 12.03 -4.18
C ALA A 21 1.87 10.86 -4.18
N VAL A 22 0.70 11.04 -4.81
CA VAL A 22 -0.30 9.98 -4.95
C VAL A 22 0.24 8.91 -5.89
N VAL A 23 0.00 7.64 -5.54
CA VAL A 23 0.48 6.47 -6.28
C VAL A 23 -0.71 5.56 -6.58
N PRO A 24 -0.80 4.94 -7.77
CA PRO A 24 -1.86 4.00 -8.08
C PRO A 24 -1.76 2.75 -7.21
N VAL A 25 -2.90 2.24 -6.75
CA VAL A 25 -3.00 1.02 -5.94
C VAL A 25 -3.61 -0.09 -6.79
N ARG A 26 -2.86 -1.16 -7.02
CA ARG A 26 -3.40 -2.37 -7.65
C ARG A 26 -4.13 -3.20 -6.62
N ARG A 27 -5.44 -3.34 -6.79
CA ARG A 27 -6.31 -4.22 -5.99
C ARG A 27 -6.59 -5.50 -6.76
N ALA A 28 -6.84 -6.57 -6.02
CA ALA A 28 -7.11 -7.89 -6.57
C ALA A 28 -8.06 -8.69 -5.67
N TYR A 29 -8.35 -9.91 -6.12
CA TYR A 29 -9.08 -10.92 -5.36
C TYR A 29 -8.10 -11.88 -4.71
N TRP A 30 -8.52 -12.54 -3.63
CA TRP A 30 -7.68 -13.52 -2.95
C TRP A 30 -7.61 -14.85 -3.71
N HIS A 31 -8.76 -15.40 -4.09
CA HIS A 31 -8.86 -16.68 -4.79
C HIS A 31 -9.89 -16.61 -5.91
N THR A 32 -11.13 -16.20 -5.60
CA THR A 32 -12.22 -16.13 -6.57
C THR A 32 -12.59 -14.69 -6.93
N GLY A 33 -12.81 -14.43 -8.22
CA GLY A 33 -13.11 -13.11 -8.78
C GLY A 33 -14.54 -12.63 -8.59
N HIS A 34 -15.17 -12.85 -7.44
CA HIS A 34 -16.55 -12.44 -7.20
C HIS A 34 -16.62 -11.05 -6.55
N GLY A 35 -17.41 -10.12 -7.10
CA GLY A 35 -17.61 -8.77 -6.54
C GLY A 35 -16.47 -7.79 -6.84
N LEU A 36 -16.20 -6.84 -5.95
CA LEU A 36 -15.13 -5.83 -6.11
C LEU A 36 -13.77 -6.31 -5.57
N PRO A 37 -12.63 -5.97 -6.20
CA PRO A 37 -11.33 -6.44 -5.73
C PRO A 37 -11.02 -5.88 -4.33
N HIS A 38 -10.85 -6.74 -3.32
CA HIS A 38 -10.82 -6.34 -1.90
C HIS A 38 -9.42 -6.39 -1.26
N THR A 39 -8.49 -7.13 -1.85
CA THR A 39 -7.17 -7.44 -1.29
C THR A 39 -6.04 -7.04 -2.24
N ILE A 40 -4.80 -7.30 -1.83
CA ILE A 40 -3.57 -7.13 -2.62
C ILE A 40 -3.39 -8.33 -3.57
N PRO A 41 -2.80 -8.16 -4.78
CA PRO A 41 -2.59 -9.24 -5.75
C PRO A 41 -1.66 -10.38 -5.30
N CYS A 42 -0.65 -10.08 -4.50
CA CYS A 42 0.36 -11.06 -4.13
C CYS A 42 0.98 -10.72 -2.77
N LYS A 43 1.77 -11.64 -2.24
CA LYS A 43 2.61 -11.37 -1.08
C LYS A 43 3.71 -10.38 -1.47
N ILE A 44 3.77 -9.25 -0.79
CA ILE A 44 4.75 -8.19 -1.06
C ILE A 44 5.59 -7.99 0.18
N MET A 45 6.90 -8.11 0.02
CA MET A 45 7.87 -7.83 1.08
C MET A 45 8.68 -6.59 0.72
N VAL A 46 8.76 -5.65 1.66
CA VAL A 46 9.55 -4.42 1.52
C VAL A 46 10.40 -4.20 2.75
N ARG A 47 11.60 -3.70 2.52
CA ARG A 47 12.46 -3.16 3.56
C ARG A 47 12.60 -1.65 3.37
N TYR A 48 12.46 -0.92 4.45
CA TYR A 48 12.79 0.51 4.50
C TYR A 48 13.48 0.79 5.84
N CYS A 49 14.73 1.26 5.76
CA CYS A 49 15.64 1.31 6.90
C CYS A 49 15.76 -0.08 7.58
N ASP A 50 15.62 -0.12 8.91
CA ASP A 50 15.65 -1.34 9.71
C ASP A 50 14.29 -2.08 9.73
N VAL A 51 13.22 -1.45 9.26
CA VAL A 51 11.89 -2.05 9.29
C VAL A 51 11.65 -2.86 8.01
N ARG A 52 11.26 -4.12 8.20
CA ARG A 52 10.70 -4.97 7.15
C ARG A 52 9.20 -5.05 7.31
N VAL A 53 8.45 -4.75 6.26
CA VAL A 53 6.98 -4.89 6.21
C VAL A 53 6.64 -5.88 5.11
N THR A 54 5.75 -6.82 5.44
CA THR A 54 5.22 -7.81 4.51
C THR A 54 3.70 -7.71 4.52
N LEU A 55 3.12 -7.58 3.34
CA LEU A 55 1.70 -7.60 3.12
C LEU A 55 1.32 -8.93 2.48
N TYR A 56 0.25 -9.54 2.97
CA TYR A 56 -0.30 -10.79 2.44
C TYR A 56 -1.75 -10.57 2.02
N PRO A 57 -2.20 -11.25 0.96
CA PRO A 57 -3.59 -11.22 0.59
C PRO A 57 -4.44 -11.98 1.62
N ALA A 58 -5.67 -11.49 1.84
CA ALA A 58 -6.58 -12.03 2.86
C ALA A 58 -7.96 -12.37 2.28
N PRO A 59 -8.69 -13.33 2.88
CA PRO A 59 -10.10 -13.57 2.58
C PRO A 59 -10.96 -12.34 2.83
N ARG A 60 -12.13 -12.28 2.18
CA ARG A 60 -13.11 -11.23 2.47
C ARG A 60 -13.62 -11.29 3.89
N GLY A 61 -13.80 -10.12 4.49
CA GLY A 61 -14.32 -9.98 5.85
C GLY A 61 -13.27 -10.17 6.94
N THR A 62 -12.00 -10.32 6.56
CA THR A 62 -10.88 -10.35 7.52
C THR A 62 -10.63 -8.96 8.11
N GLY A 63 -10.85 -7.92 7.32
CA GLY A 63 -10.37 -6.58 7.63
C GLY A 63 -8.85 -6.46 7.53
N VAL A 64 -8.34 -5.26 7.82
CA VAL A 64 -6.90 -5.00 7.86
C VAL A 64 -6.39 -5.26 9.27
N SER A 65 -5.65 -6.36 9.45
CA SER A 65 -4.98 -6.70 10.72
C SER A 65 -3.60 -6.04 10.75
N ALA A 66 -3.55 -4.84 11.32
CA ALA A 66 -2.35 -4.02 11.43
C ALA A 66 -2.48 -2.95 12.54
N PRO A 67 -1.37 -2.33 12.98
CA PRO A 67 -1.45 -1.14 13.84
C PRO A 67 -2.24 0.01 13.18
N PRO A 68 -2.82 0.92 13.96
CA PRO A 68 -3.80 1.90 13.47
C PRO A 68 -3.26 2.83 12.36
N ILE A 69 -1.95 3.09 12.34
CA ILE A 69 -1.32 3.88 11.27
C ILE A 69 -1.30 3.15 9.93
N VAL A 70 -0.98 1.85 9.95
CA VAL A 70 -0.94 1.00 8.75
C VAL A 70 -2.34 0.73 8.25
N GLN A 71 -3.28 0.50 9.18
CA GLN A 71 -4.69 0.31 8.88
C GLN A 71 -5.27 1.51 8.13
N LYS A 72 -5.04 2.73 8.63
CA LYS A 72 -5.48 3.96 7.96
C LYS A 72 -4.88 4.11 6.56
N LEU A 73 -3.58 3.83 6.39
CA LEU A 73 -2.91 3.93 5.09
C LEU A 73 -3.48 2.93 4.07
N LEU A 74 -3.73 1.69 4.48
CA LEU A 74 -4.30 0.66 3.60
C LEU A 74 -5.76 0.96 3.25
N HIS A 75 -6.55 1.44 4.21
CA HIS A 75 -7.93 1.89 3.95
C HIS A 75 -7.98 3.08 3.00
N LEU A 76 -7.07 4.06 3.14
CA LEU A 76 -6.96 5.18 2.19
C LEU A 76 -6.58 4.71 0.78
N GLY A 77 -5.84 3.61 0.66
CA GLY A 77 -5.55 2.94 -0.61
C GLY A 77 -6.70 2.07 -1.14
N GLY A 78 -7.82 1.97 -0.43
CA GLY A 78 -8.97 1.16 -0.81
C GLY A 78 -8.79 -0.35 -0.60
N ILE A 79 -7.77 -0.78 0.13
CA ILE A 79 -7.56 -2.18 0.50
C ILE A 79 -8.39 -2.45 1.76
N GLN A 80 -9.33 -3.39 1.66
CA GLN A 80 -10.27 -3.70 2.74
C GLN A 80 -9.79 -4.86 3.60
N ASP A 81 -9.18 -5.86 2.98
CA ASP A 81 -8.68 -7.05 3.67
C ASP A 81 -7.20 -7.25 3.36
N CYS A 82 -6.37 -7.32 4.40
CA CYS A 82 -4.96 -7.60 4.25
C CYS A 82 -4.36 -8.05 5.60
N TYR A 83 -3.53 -9.08 5.56
CA TYR A 83 -2.66 -9.39 6.69
C TYR A 83 -1.35 -8.64 6.56
N THR A 84 -0.90 -8.06 7.66
CA THR A 84 0.36 -7.33 7.71
C THR A 84 1.27 -7.95 8.74
N SER A 85 2.55 -8.07 8.38
CA SER A 85 3.60 -8.46 9.30
C SER A 85 4.72 -7.44 9.20
N ALA A 86 5.18 -6.91 10.32
CA ALA A 86 6.36 -6.08 10.35
C ALA A 86 7.34 -6.55 11.40
N SER A 87 8.63 -6.37 11.12
CA SER A 87 9.71 -6.72 12.04
C SER A 87 9.73 -5.84 13.29
N SER A 88 9.33 -4.58 13.16
CA SER A 88 9.28 -3.62 14.26
C SER A 88 8.26 -2.54 13.97
N TYR A 89 7.46 -2.19 14.98
CA TYR A 89 6.48 -1.10 14.92
C TYR A 89 6.86 0.09 15.81
N ARG A 90 8.10 0.12 16.32
CA ARG A 90 8.55 1.12 17.31
C ARG A 90 8.53 2.56 16.79
N THR A 91 8.85 2.76 15.50
CA THR A 91 8.97 4.09 14.89
C THR A 91 7.94 4.28 13.77
N LEU A 92 7.05 5.27 13.93
CA LEU A 92 5.92 5.47 13.03
C LEU A 92 6.34 5.89 11.60
N GLY A 93 7.37 6.74 11.48
CA GLY A 93 7.83 7.27 10.18
C GLY A 93 8.30 6.18 9.22
N PRO A 94 9.28 5.34 9.60
CA PRO A 94 9.75 4.24 8.77
C PRO A 94 8.67 3.22 8.43
N VAL A 95 7.80 2.87 9.37
CA VAL A 95 6.67 1.93 9.14
C VAL A 95 5.69 2.49 8.09
N ALA A 96 5.31 3.77 8.22
CA ALA A 96 4.42 4.44 7.27
C ALA A 96 5.03 4.53 5.87
N LYS A 97 6.34 4.78 5.77
CA LYS A 97 7.02 4.83 4.47
C LYS A 97 7.20 3.44 3.86
N ALA A 98 7.52 2.42 4.66
CA ALA A 98 7.64 1.04 4.23
C ALA A 98 6.33 0.50 3.65
N THR A 99 5.21 0.77 4.32
CA THR A 99 3.85 0.39 3.86
C THR A 99 3.48 1.10 2.57
N PHE A 100 3.76 2.41 2.45
CA PHE A 100 3.57 3.13 1.20
C PHE A 100 4.38 2.54 0.04
N LEU A 101 5.65 2.16 0.28
CA LEU A 101 6.50 1.51 -0.71
C LEU A 101 6.01 0.09 -1.09
N ALA A 102 5.39 -0.62 -0.14
CA ALA A 102 4.78 -1.93 -0.42
C ALA A 102 3.58 -1.80 -1.36
N ILE A 103 2.73 -0.79 -1.14
CA ILE A 103 1.60 -0.47 -2.02
C ILE A 103 2.10 -0.09 -3.42
N GLN A 104 3.15 0.74 -3.51
CA GLN A 104 3.75 1.10 -4.80
C GLN A 104 4.29 -0.12 -5.55
N ARG A 105 4.92 -1.06 -4.85
CA ARG A 105 5.38 -2.33 -5.43
C ARG A 105 4.24 -3.25 -5.86
N ALA A 106 3.06 -3.14 -5.25
CA ALA A 106 1.88 -3.91 -5.65
C ALA A 106 1.47 -3.60 -7.09
N TYR A 107 1.62 -2.34 -7.51
CA TYR A 107 1.33 -1.92 -8.87
C TYR A 107 2.36 -2.46 -9.87
N LEU A 108 3.65 -2.45 -9.50
CA LEU A 108 4.75 -2.94 -10.32
C LEU A 108 4.82 -4.48 -10.40
N PHE A 109 3.96 -5.19 -9.69
CA PHE A 109 3.95 -6.64 -9.74
C PHE A 109 3.40 -7.13 -11.09
N GLU A 110 4.26 -7.76 -11.86
CA GLU A 110 3.90 -8.49 -13.08
C GLU A 110 3.61 -9.95 -12.74
N SER A 111 2.39 -10.41 -13.04
CA SER A 111 2.05 -11.83 -12.98
C SER A 111 2.77 -12.56 -14.11
N LYS A 112 3.70 -13.47 -13.80
CA LYS A 112 4.40 -14.32 -14.78
C LYS A 112 3.52 -15.41 -15.42
N SER A 113 2.19 -15.27 -15.41
CA SER A 113 1.29 -16.21 -16.08
C SER A 113 0.23 -15.47 -16.88
N GLY A 114 0.19 -15.79 -18.17
CA GLY A 114 -0.43 -15.02 -19.25
C GLY A 114 -1.92 -14.77 -19.11
N LYS A 115 -2.24 -13.49 -18.98
CA LYS A 115 -3.20 -12.72 -19.78
C LYS A 115 -2.99 -11.28 -19.32
N ILE A 116 -1.90 -10.71 -19.81
CA ILE A 116 -1.75 -9.25 -19.86
C ILE A 116 -2.81 -8.85 -20.87
N ASP A 117 -3.70 -7.96 -20.45
CA ASP A 117 -4.72 -7.37 -21.29
C ASP A 117 -4.10 -7.01 -22.65
N VAL A 118 -4.79 -7.38 -23.72
CA VAL A 118 -4.47 -7.09 -25.13
C VAL A 118 -4.41 -5.57 -25.44
N ASP A 119 -4.38 -4.73 -24.40
CA ASP A 119 -4.48 -3.28 -24.44
C ASP A 119 -3.27 -2.61 -23.77
N ASN A 120 -2.07 -3.15 -24.00
CA ASN A 120 -0.87 -2.30 -23.95
C ASN A 120 -0.80 -1.47 -25.25
N ALA A 121 -1.89 -0.75 -25.55
CA ALA A 121 -2.13 -0.01 -26.81
C ALA A 121 -1.41 1.36 -26.86
N PHE A 122 -0.49 1.64 -25.93
CA PHE A 122 0.26 2.90 -25.87
C PHE A 122 1.75 2.72 -25.62
N ARG A 123 2.34 1.63 -26.14
CA ARG A 123 3.77 1.63 -26.49
C ARG A 123 3.87 1.67 -28.01
N SER A 124 3.89 2.89 -28.55
CA SER A 124 4.35 3.22 -29.91
C SER A 124 5.82 2.85 -30.07
#